data_AF-A0AB35HM24-F1
#
_entry.id   AF-A0AB35HM24-F1
#
_cell.length_a   1.000
_cell.length_b   1.000
_cell.length_c   1.000
_cell.angle_alpha   90.00
_cell.angle_beta   90.00
_cell.angle_gamma   90.00
#
_symmetry.space_group_name_H-M   'P 1'
#
loop_
_entity.id
_entity.type
_entity.pdbx_description
1 polymer ?
#
loop_
_entity_poly.entity_id
_entity_poly.type
_entity_poly.pdbx_seq_one_letter_code
_entity_poly.pdbx_strand_id
1 'polypeptide(L)'
;MNSSEIIPPGGEGLPALLYLQGGPGFPAPRPLAPTGLIGKALERYRVILMDQRGTGRSHRIDALSPAAERTAEHLALLRQDNIVRDAERLREHLGLEKWSLFGQSFGGFCITAYLSQAPERVEHAFFTGGIPTLKGADELYRATFSKLKARQQRFYREFPWAQGRIEEIISHLDNSDERLPTGERLSALRFRTIGIELGRGTGFDSLAYLLEEPFRTEAGEKRLRGDFLADVGQRVSFADAPLYAAIHESIYGGAGGQAATNWAAHRVREEFPEFAEGGTWLTGEHIFPWQFDEDPALHAFADAAHGLARHEFSPPYALGEVPTTAAAIYVDDIFVPLEESLATAAHLGDLRPWINNEFQHNGIREDGATILGKLFSLIDDH
;
A
#
# COMPACT_ATOMS: atom_id res chain seq x y z
N MET A 1 9.30 20.73 -3.38
CA MET A 1 8.20 19.76 -3.60
C MET A 1 7.68 19.95 -5.01
N ASN A 2 7.38 18.87 -5.72
CA ASN A 2 6.81 18.92 -7.05
C ASN A 2 5.33 18.55 -6.99
N SER A 3 4.50 19.35 -7.67
CA SER A 3 3.09 19.08 -7.85
C SER A 3 2.68 19.49 -9.26
N SER A 4 1.63 18.85 -9.76
CA SER A 4 0.92 19.26 -10.97
C SER A 4 -0.55 19.49 -10.66
N GLU A 5 -1.18 20.38 -11.40
CA GLU A 5 -2.60 20.67 -11.26
C GLU A 5 -3.33 20.37 -12.57
N ILE A 6 -4.48 19.71 -12.45
CA ILE A 6 -5.37 19.42 -13.58
C ILE A 6 -6.65 20.22 -13.37
N ILE A 7 -6.94 21.11 -14.31
CA ILE A 7 -8.11 21.98 -14.29
C ILE A 7 -8.99 21.55 -15.47
N PRO A 8 -10.28 21.24 -15.25
CA PRO A 8 -11.19 20.95 -16.36
C PRO A 8 -11.49 22.24 -17.15
N PRO A 9 -11.83 22.17 -18.44
CA PRO A 9 -12.15 23.37 -19.23
C PRO A 9 -13.25 24.24 -18.57
N GLY A 10 -12.93 25.50 -18.26
CA GLY A 10 -13.85 26.42 -17.58
C GLY A 10 -14.00 26.19 -16.07
N GLY A 11 -13.17 25.33 -15.47
CA GLY A 11 -13.20 24.95 -14.06
C GLY A 11 -12.19 25.68 -13.18
N GLU A 12 -11.65 26.81 -13.61
CA GLU A 12 -10.63 27.58 -12.87
C GLU A 12 -11.13 28.06 -11.49
N GLY A 13 -12.45 28.18 -11.33
CA GLY A 13 -13.10 28.55 -10.07
C GLY A 13 -13.50 27.38 -9.17
N LEU A 14 -13.28 26.12 -9.59
CA LEU A 14 -13.63 24.96 -8.78
C LEU A 14 -12.74 24.85 -7.52
N PRO A 15 -13.26 24.29 -6.41
CA PRO A 15 -12.44 23.99 -5.23
C PRO A 15 -11.30 23.03 -5.57
N ALA A 16 -10.20 23.12 -4.84
CA ALA A 16 -9.07 22.22 -5.01
C ALA A 16 -9.29 20.88 -4.29
N LEU A 17 -8.87 19.78 -4.92
CA LEU A 17 -8.78 18.45 -4.34
C LEU A 17 -7.32 17.99 -4.37
N LEU A 18 -6.69 17.82 -3.20
CA LEU A 18 -5.37 17.20 -3.11
C LEU A 18 -5.52 15.67 -3.20
N TYR A 19 -4.83 15.07 -4.17
CA TYR A 19 -4.69 13.63 -4.26
C TYR A 19 -3.49 13.15 -3.44
N LEU A 20 -3.77 12.36 -2.41
CA LEU A 20 -2.78 11.66 -1.60
C LEU A 20 -2.72 10.21 -2.06
N GLN A 21 -1.62 9.85 -2.72
CA GLN A 21 -1.38 8.51 -3.25
C GLN A 21 -1.12 7.48 -2.14
N GLY A 22 -1.44 6.23 -2.47
CA GLY A 22 -1.08 5.07 -1.68
C GLY A 22 0.40 4.70 -1.80
N GLY A 23 0.75 3.59 -1.17
CA GLY A 23 2.12 3.12 -1.06
C GLY A 23 2.35 2.54 0.33
N PRO A 24 3.31 3.06 1.12
CA PRO A 24 4.01 4.34 0.95
C PRO A 24 5.07 4.35 -0.17
N GLY A 25 5.69 5.50 -0.43
CA GLY A 25 6.88 5.57 -1.30
C GLY A 25 6.62 5.57 -2.81
N PHE A 26 5.36 5.64 -3.26
CA PHE A 26 5.04 5.81 -4.69
C PHE A 26 4.82 7.29 -5.06
N PRO A 27 5.13 7.67 -6.32
CA PRO A 27 4.80 8.99 -6.83
C PRO A 27 3.28 9.15 -7.03
N ALA A 28 2.82 10.41 -7.13
CA ALA A 28 1.45 10.65 -7.55
C ALA A 28 1.23 10.17 -9.00
N PRO A 29 -0.01 9.77 -9.38
CA PRO A 29 -0.29 9.32 -10.74
C PRO A 29 0.02 10.40 -11.78
N ARG A 30 0.21 9.97 -13.02
CA ARG A 30 0.39 10.84 -14.19
C ARG A 30 -0.67 10.49 -15.24
N PRO A 31 -1.92 10.91 -15.03
CA PRO A 31 -3.01 10.53 -15.93
C PRO A 31 -2.78 11.13 -17.33
N LEU A 32 -2.99 10.32 -18.36
CA LEU A 32 -2.91 10.75 -19.76
C LEU A 32 -4.25 11.33 -20.25
N ALA A 33 -5.34 11.02 -19.56
CA ALA A 33 -6.69 11.49 -19.86
C ALA A 33 -7.52 11.66 -18.58
N PRO A 34 -8.53 12.55 -18.57
CA PRO A 34 -9.43 12.75 -17.43
C PRO A 34 -10.50 11.64 -17.39
N THR A 35 -10.09 10.41 -17.12
CA THR A 35 -10.98 9.24 -17.03
C THR A 35 -10.96 8.62 -15.63
N GLY A 36 -11.89 7.68 -15.38
CA GLY A 36 -11.99 6.98 -14.11
C GLY A 36 -12.11 7.94 -12.92
N LEU A 37 -11.32 7.69 -11.88
CA LEU A 37 -11.29 8.50 -10.67
C LEU A 37 -11.01 9.99 -10.94
N ILE A 38 -9.99 10.30 -11.75
CA ILE A 38 -9.59 11.69 -12.04
C ILE A 38 -10.68 12.39 -12.85
N GLY A 39 -11.25 11.71 -13.85
CA GLY A 39 -12.38 12.24 -14.61
C GLY A 39 -13.56 12.60 -13.71
N LYS A 40 -13.90 11.72 -12.76
CA LYS A 40 -14.98 11.96 -11.81
C LYS A 40 -14.69 13.12 -10.85
N ALA A 41 -13.45 13.22 -10.36
CA ALA A 41 -13.05 14.32 -9.49
C ALA A 41 -13.16 15.69 -10.20
N LEU A 42 -12.81 15.74 -11.48
CA LEU A 42 -12.86 16.95 -12.30
C LEU A 42 -14.28 17.46 -12.58
N GLU A 43 -15.32 16.71 -12.25
CA GLU A 43 -16.71 17.22 -12.28
C GLU A 43 -16.97 18.27 -11.18
N ARG A 44 -16.19 18.24 -10.09
CA ARG A 44 -16.40 19.10 -8.90
C ARG A 44 -15.17 19.88 -8.45
N TYR A 45 -13.97 19.46 -8.87
CA TYR A 45 -12.71 19.99 -8.36
C TYR A 45 -11.70 20.27 -9.46
N ARG A 46 -10.76 21.19 -9.16
CA ARG A 46 -9.42 21.15 -9.76
C ARG A 46 -8.56 20.18 -8.95
N VAL A 47 -7.84 19.27 -9.62
CA VAL A 47 -7.12 18.18 -8.95
C VAL A 47 -5.64 18.50 -8.84
N ILE A 48 -5.11 18.50 -7.62
CA ILE A 48 -3.70 18.70 -7.32
C ILE A 48 -3.07 17.32 -7.07
N LEU A 49 -2.07 16.98 -7.89
CA LEU A 49 -1.29 15.76 -7.79
C LEU A 49 0.10 16.13 -7.23
N MET A 50 0.37 15.75 -5.99
CA MET A 50 1.61 16.07 -5.30
C MET A 50 2.51 14.84 -5.19
N ASP A 51 3.74 14.92 -5.69
CA ASP A 51 4.73 13.90 -5.34
C ASP A 51 5.16 14.12 -3.89
N GLN A 52 4.88 13.14 -3.05
CA GLN A 52 5.28 13.15 -1.65
C GLN A 52 6.81 13.16 -1.56
N ARG A 53 7.36 13.71 -0.48
CA ARG A 53 8.81 13.72 -0.20
C ARG A 53 9.45 12.35 -0.47
N GLY A 54 10.59 12.35 -1.16
CA GLY A 54 11.30 11.11 -1.52
C GLY A 54 10.75 10.40 -2.76
N THR A 55 9.64 10.87 -3.36
CA THR A 55 8.98 10.20 -4.48
C THR A 55 8.96 11.06 -5.75
N GLY A 56 8.87 10.41 -6.91
CA GLY A 56 8.65 11.07 -8.21
C GLY A 56 9.66 12.18 -8.50
N ARG A 57 9.17 13.42 -8.65
CA ARG A 57 9.96 14.62 -8.90
C ARG A 57 10.26 15.41 -7.62
N SER A 58 9.85 14.91 -6.46
CA SER A 58 10.12 15.49 -5.13
C SER A 58 11.37 14.85 -4.50
N HIS A 59 12.50 14.91 -5.20
CA HIS A 59 13.78 14.29 -4.81
C HIS A 59 13.63 12.77 -4.60
N ARG A 60 13.42 12.03 -5.69
CA ARG A 60 13.28 10.57 -5.65
C ARG A 60 14.46 9.93 -4.93
N ILE A 61 14.16 9.12 -3.92
CA ILE A 61 15.14 8.26 -3.26
C ILE A 61 15.04 6.86 -3.87
N ASP A 62 16.15 6.34 -4.36
CA ASP A 62 16.29 4.98 -4.86
C ASP A 62 17.68 4.41 -4.50
N ALA A 63 18.00 3.22 -4.99
CA ALA A 63 19.26 2.55 -4.67
C ALA A 63 20.51 3.35 -5.10
N LEU A 64 20.37 4.27 -6.06
CA LEU A 64 21.45 5.10 -6.59
C LEU A 64 21.55 6.46 -5.88
N SER A 65 20.58 6.82 -5.05
CA SER A 65 20.64 8.05 -4.25
C SER A 65 21.85 8.07 -3.31
N PRO A 66 22.36 9.26 -2.95
CA PRO A 66 23.44 9.40 -1.97
C PRO A 66 23.14 8.65 -0.67
N ALA A 67 24.16 8.03 -0.06
CA ALA A 67 23.98 7.26 1.17
C ALA A 67 23.39 8.09 2.32
N ALA A 68 23.64 9.40 2.35
CA ALA A 68 23.08 10.34 3.33
C ALA A 68 21.54 10.49 3.23
N GLU A 69 20.94 10.19 2.08
CA GLU A 69 19.49 10.18 1.87
C GLU A 69 18.87 8.82 2.19
N ARG A 70 19.71 7.80 2.40
CA ARG A 70 19.33 6.43 2.74
C ARG A 70 19.73 6.07 4.17
N THR A 71 19.68 7.02 5.11
CA THR A 71 19.84 6.71 6.54
C THR A 71 18.48 6.48 7.20
N ALA A 72 18.45 5.75 8.31
CA ALA A 72 17.22 5.53 9.07
C ALA A 72 16.56 6.85 9.50
N GLU A 73 17.38 7.83 9.91
CA GLU A 73 16.91 9.15 10.35
C GLU A 73 16.27 9.92 9.19
N HIS A 74 16.83 9.84 7.99
CA HIS A 74 16.25 10.49 6.82
C HIS A 74 14.95 9.80 6.38
N LEU A 75 14.95 8.47 6.32
CA LEU A 75 13.77 7.68 5.94
C LEU A 75 12.61 7.85 6.93
N ALA A 76 12.89 8.02 8.23
CA ALA A 76 11.88 8.32 9.24
C ALA A 76 11.12 9.64 8.97
N LEU A 77 11.70 10.56 8.19
CA LEU A 77 11.05 11.81 7.81
C LEU A 77 10.06 11.66 6.65
N LEU A 78 9.95 10.49 6.02
CA LEU A 78 9.10 10.24 4.85
C LEU A 78 7.65 9.83 5.21
N ARG A 79 7.28 9.99 6.48
CA ARG A 79 6.03 9.53 7.06
C ARG A 79 4.87 10.54 6.91
N GLN A 80 3.65 10.08 7.09
CA GLN A 80 2.40 10.84 6.89
C GLN A 80 2.38 12.21 7.60
N ASP A 81 2.93 12.31 8.82
CA ASP A 81 2.91 13.56 9.59
C ASP A 81 3.72 14.66 8.90
N ASN A 82 4.87 14.28 8.34
CA ASN A 82 5.73 15.17 7.59
C ASN A 82 5.23 15.46 6.17
N ILE A 83 4.54 14.51 5.54
CA ILE A 83 3.85 14.71 4.27
C ILE A 83 2.72 15.74 4.41
N VAL A 84 2.02 15.77 5.54
CA VAL A 84 0.98 16.78 5.83
C VAL A 84 1.59 18.17 5.98
N ARG A 85 2.72 18.30 6.69
CA ARG A 85 3.43 19.59 6.81
C ARG A 85 3.84 20.12 5.44
N ASP A 86 4.27 19.22 4.58
CA ASP A 86 4.57 19.50 3.19
C ASP A 86 3.33 19.99 2.42
N ALA A 87 2.23 19.25 2.52
CA ALA A 87 0.98 19.61 1.88
C ALA A 87 0.44 20.98 2.33
N GLU A 88 0.55 21.32 3.61
CA GLU A 88 0.17 22.65 4.13
C GLU A 88 1.03 23.77 3.54
N ARG A 89 2.35 23.56 3.40
CA ARG A 89 3.22 24.52 2.70
C ARG A 89 2.83 24.71 1.24
N LEU A 90 2.43 23.63 0.57
CA LEU A 90 1.91 23.70 -0.80
C LEU A 90 0.58 24.48 -0.85
N ARG A 91 -0.35 24.19 0.07
CA ARG A 91 -1.64 24.91 0.17
C ARG A 91 -1.44 26.42 0.33
N GLU A 92 -0.56 26.82 1.26
CA GLU A 92 -0.17 28.23 1.49
C GLU A 92 0.41 28.86 0.22
N HIS A 93 1.33 28.17 -0.45
CA HIS A 93 1.96 28.65 -1.68
C HIS A 93 0.97 28.86 -2.83
N LEU A 94 -0.06 28.01 -2.91
CA LEU A 94 -1.14 28.11 -3.90
C LEU A 94 -2.21 29.16 -3.52
N GLY A 95 -2.08 29.83 -2.38
CA GLY A 95 -3.03 30.83 -1.91
C GLY A 95 -4.40 30.26 -1.53
N LEU A 96 -4.47 28.97 -1.21
CA LEU A 96 -5.71 28.27 -0.87
C LEU A 96 -6.04 28.44 0.60
N GLU A 97 -7.26 28.87 0.96
CA GLU A 97 -7.69 28.91 2.37
C GLU A 97 -7.96 27.49 2.91
N LYS A 98 -8.66 26.69 2.11
CA LYS A 98 -8.97 25.28 2.34
C LYS A 98 -8.88 24.49 1.03
N TRP A 99 -8.84 23.18 1.15
CA TRP A 99 -9.03 22.25 0.04
C TRP A 99 -9.72 20.95 0.51
N SER A 100 -10.21 20.16 -0.43
CA SER A 100 -10.64 18.80 -0.15
C SER A 100 -9.48 17.82 -0.30
N LEU A 101 -9.56 16.66 0.35
CA LEU A 101 -8.55 15.61 0.30
C LEU A 101 -9.14 14.32 -0.27
N PHE A 102 -8.40 13.66 -1.15
CA PHE A 102 -8.68 12.29 -1.58
C PHE A 102 -7.47 11.40 -1.27
N GLY A 103 -7.70 10.23 -0.68
CA GLY A 103 -6.64 9.34 -0.22
C GLY A 103 -6.94 7.88 -0.50
N GLN A 104 -5.98 7.18 -1.12
CA GLN A 104 -6.00 5.73 -1.30
C GLN A 104 -4.97 5.07 -0.38
N SER A 105 -5.35 4.02 0.35
CA SER A 105 -4.39 3.24 1.17
C SER A 105 -3.57 4.16 2.11
N PHE A 106 -2.25 4.16 2.03
CA PHE A 106 -1.37 5.11 2.74
C PHE A 106 -1.77 6.59 2.58
N GLY A 107 -2.38 6.96 1.45
CA GLY A 107 -2.94 8.30 1.25
C GLY A 107 -4.05 8.63 2.24
N GLY A 108 -4.85 7.64 2.65
CA GLY A 108 -5.82 7.80 3.73
C GLY A 108 -5.15 7.92 5.10
N PHE A 109 -4.01 7.29 5.34
CA PHE A 109 -3.20 7.53 6.56
C PHE A 109 -2.70 8.98 6.59
N CYS A 110 -2.34 9.54 5.43
CA CYS A 110 -2.03 10.95 5.28
C CYS A 110 -3.25 11.84 5.57
N ILE A 111 -4.45 11.47 5.12
CA ILE A 111 -5.68 12.20 5.50
C ILE A 111 -5.87 12.19 7.01
N THR A 112 -5.76 11.03 7.67
CA THR A 112 -5.92 10.94 9.13
C THR A 112 -4.91 11.84 9.87
N ALA A 113 -3.66 11.88 9.41
CA ALA A 113 -2.66 12.82 9.95
C ALA A 113 -3.00 14.29 9.66
N TYR A 114 -3.61 14.57 8.50
CA TYR A 114 -4.05 15.92 8.12
C TYR A 114 -5.16 16.42 9.03
N LEU A 115 -6.18 15.58 9.23
CA LEU A 115 -7.31 15.85 10.11
C LEU A 115 -6.88 16.01 11.58
N SER A 116 -5.75 15.43 11.96
CA SER A 116 -5.16 15.64 13.29
C SER A 116 -4.40 16.96 13.42
N GLN A 117 -3.68 17.39 12.37
CA GLN A 117 -2.77 18.53 12.44
C GLN A 117 -3.38 19.86 12.00
N ALA A 118 -4.30 19.83 11.03
CA ALA A 118 -4.90 21.02 10.41
C ALA A 118 -6.34 20.75 9.93
N PRO A 119 -7.25 20.25 10.80
CA PRO A 119 -8.63 19.93 10.40
C PRO A 119 -9.38 21.14 9.85
N GLU A 120 -9.06 22.35 10.30
CA GLU A 120 -9.70 23.59 9.86
C GLU A 120 -9.37 23.99 8.40
N ARG A 121 -8.37 23.32 7.80
CA ARG A 121 -7.91 23.52 6.42
C ARG A 121 -8.54 22.55 5.43
N VAL A 122 -9.32 21.61 5.94
CA VAL A 122 -9.97 20.57 5.14
C VAL A 122 -11.45 20.90 5.01
N GLU A 123 -11.93 20.97 3.77
CA GLU A 123 -13.35 21.15 3.48
C GLU A 123 -14.08 19.80 3.55
N HIS A 124 -13.61 18.82 2.76
CA HIS A 124 -14.08 17.44 2.77
C HIS A 124 -12.90 16.48 2.63
N ALA A 125 -13.03 15.26 3.15
CA ALA A 125 -12.04 14.21 2.98
C ALA A 125 -12.67 12.89 2.51
N PHE A 126 -12.01 12.24 1.54
CA PHE A 126 -12.47 11.03 0.88
C PHE A 126 -11.42 9.92 1.07
N PHE A 127 -11.78 8.88 1.83
CA PHE A 127 -10.94 7.71 2.06
C PHE A 127 -11.32 6.57 1.12
N THR A 128 -10.32 5.86 0.60
CA THR A 128 -10.51 4.65 -0.21
C THR A 128 -9.50 3.59 0.23
N GLY A 129 -9.99 2.49 0.81
CA GLY A 129 -9.16 1.38 1.30
C GLY A 129 -7.99 1.82 2.18
N GLY A 130 -8.19 2.80 3.08
CA GLY A 130 -7.07 3.55 3.68
C GLY A 130 -7.34 4.24 5.01
N ILE A 131 -8.22 3.71 5.86
CA ILE A 131 -8.37 4.20 7.24
C ILE A 131 -7.38 3.42 8.12
N PRO A 132 -6.45 4.07 8.85
CA PRO A 132 -5.44 3.38 9.65
C PRO A 132 -6.05 2.70 10.86
N THR A 133 -5.35 1.71 11.42
CA THR A 133 -5.61 1.27 12.80
C THR A 133 -5.09 2.30 13.80
N LEU A 134 -5.69 2.34 15.00
CA LEU A 134 -5.13 3.07 16.15
C LEU A 134 -4.27 2.18 17.06
N LYS A 135 -4.17 0.89 16.75
CA LYS A 135 -3.38 -0.11 17.47
C LYS A 135 -1.92 -0.15 16.99
N GLY A 136 -1.09 -0.89 17.72
CA GLY A 136 0.31 -1.13 17.33
C GLY A 136 0.43 -2.02 16.09
N ALA A 137 1.59 -1.95 15.44
CA ALA A 137 1.92 -2.75 14.27
C ALA A 137 1.74 -4.26 14.52
N ASP A 138 2.08 -4.76 15.72
CA ASP A 138 1.95 -6.18 16.03
C ASP A 138 0.48 -6.65 16.01
N GLU A 139 -0.42 -5.85 16.57
CA GLU A 139 -1.87 -6.14 16.56
C GLU A 139 -2.46 -6.02 15.16
N LEU A 140 -2.03 -5.01 14.40
CA LEU A 140 -2.40 -4.87 12.99
C LEU A 140 -2.00 -6.11 12.19
N TYR A 141 -0.74 -6.55 12.30
CA TYR A 141 -0.27 -7.68 11.51
C TYR A 141 -0.95 -8.99 11.91
N ARG A 142 -1.32 -9.17 13.18
CA ARG A 142 -2.17 -10.33 13.57
C ARG A 142 -3.52 -10.29 12.86
N ALA A 143 -4.11 -9.10 12.72
CA ALA A 143 -5.36 -8.93 11.98
C ALA A 143 -5.18 -9.17 10.47
N THR A 144 -4.14 -8.62 9.83
CA THR A 144 -3.88 -8.81 8.39
C THR A 144 -3.53 -10.26 8.06
N PHE A 145 -2.71 -10.95 8.85
CA PHE A 145 -2.44 -12.38 8.66
C PHE A 145 -3.71 -13.23 8.84
N SER A 146 -4.58 -12.88 9.79
CA SER A 146 -5.88 -13.56 9.96
C SER A 146 -6.79 -13.37 8.75
N LYS A 147 -6.87 -12.14 8.19
CA LYS A 147 -7.62 -11.85 6.97
C LYS A 147 -7.02 -12.56 5.76
N LEU A 148 -5.70 -12.52 5.61
CA LEU A 148 -4.97 -13.24 4.56
C LEU A 148 -5.22 -14.75 4.64
N LYS A 149 -5.23 -15.33 5.84
CA LYS A 149 -5.56 -16.74 6.05
C LYS A 149 -6.95 -17.07 5.50
N ALA A 150 -7.96 -16.30 5.87
CA ALA A 150 -9.32 -16.49 5.37
C ALA A 150 -9.42 -16.33 3.85
N ARG A 151 -8.70 -15.34 3.29
CA ARG A 151 -8.64 -15.07 1.85
C ARG A 151 -7.96 -16.19 1.08
N GLN A 152 -6.84 -16.72 1.58
CA GLN A 152 -6.12 -17.85 0.99
C GLN A 152 -6.96 -19.13 1.02
N GLN A 153 -7.67 -19.40 2.11
CA GLN A 153 -8.62 -20.51 2.17
C GLN A 153 -9.74 -20.37 1.12
N ARG A 154 -10.21 -19.15 0.85
CA ARG A 154 -11.20 -18.90 -0.22
C ARG A 154 -10.58 -19.19 -1.59
N PHE A 155 -9.37 -18.70 -1.84
CA PHE A 155 -8.64 -19.00 -3.07
C PHE A 155 -8.49 -20.50 -3.30
N TYR A 156 -8.10 -21.27 -2.27
CA TYR A 156 -7.99 -22.73 -2.37
C TYR A 156 -9.34 -23.45 -2.52
N ARG A 157 -10.46 -22.89 -2.03
CA ARG A 157 -11.78 -23.46 -2.31
C ARG A 157 -12.18 -23.26 -3.78
N GLU A 158 -11.80 -22.13 -4.36
CA GLU A 158 -12.14 -21.76 -5.74
C GLU A 158 -11.23 -22.46 -6.75
N PHE A 159 -9.94 -22.61 -6.42
CA PHE A 159 -8.93 -23.32 -7.19
C PHE A 159 -8.27 -24.43 -6.35
N PRO A 160 -8.94 -25.57 -6.12
CA PRO A 160 -8.44 -26.63 -5.21
C PRO A 160 -7.07 -27.20 -5.56
N TRP A 161 -6.68 -27.15 -6.83
CA TRP A 161 -5.38 -27.63 -7.31
C TRP A 161 -4.22 -26.66 -6.99
N ALA A 162 -4.52 -25.39 -6.70
CA ALA A 162 -3.50 -24.34 -6.54
C ALA A 162 -2.62 -24.57 -5.31
N GLN A 163 -3.17 -25.13 -4.23
CA GLN A 163 -2.39 -25.44 -3.03
C GLN A 163 -1.25 -26.41 -3.36
N GLY A 164 -1.58 -27.56 -3.95
CA GLY A 164 -0.57 -28.57 -4.32
C GLY A 164 0.46 -28.02 -5.31
N ARG A 165 0.05 -27.10 -6.19
CA ARG A 165 0.99 -26.43 -7.11
C ARG A 165 1.96 -25.49 -6.40
N ILE A 166 1.48 -24.69 -5.47
CA ILE A 166 2.33 -23.78 -4.67
C ILE A 166 3.33 -24.59 -3.86
N GLU A 167 2.88 -25.67 -3.22
CA GLU A 167 3.75 -26.59 -2.47
C GLU A 167 4.80 -27.25 -3.39
N GLU A 168 4.43 -27.65 -4.61
CA GLU A 168 5.33 -28.20 -5.61
C GLU A 168 6.39 -27.17 -6.08
N ILE A 169 6.00 -25.90 -6.29
CA ILE A 169 6.94 -24.82 -6.65
C ILE A 169 7.90 -24.54 -5.50
N ILE A 170 7.39 -24.40 -4.26
CA ILE A 170 8.22 -24.16 -3.08
C ILE A 170 9.24 -25.29 -2.91
N SER A 171 8.78 -26.55 -2.94
CA SER A 171 9.67 -27.71 -2.87
C SER A 171 10.71 -27.73 -4.00
N HIS A 172 10.36 -27.27 -5.20
CA HIS A 172 11.31 -27.14 -6.31
C HIS A 172 12.37 -26.08 -6.03
N LEU A 173 11.97 -24.88 -5.62
CA LEU A 173 12.86 -23.74 -5.33
C LEU A 173 13.82 -24.00 -4.15
N ASP A 174 13.40 -24.83 -3.19
CA ASP A 174 14.25 -25.26 -2.08
C ASP A 174 15.36 -26.22 -2.52
N ASN A 175 15.16 -26.93 -3.65
CA ASN A 175 16.05 -27.99 -4.12
C ASN A 175 16.71 -27.69 -5.48
N SER A 176 16.44 -26.52 -6.08
CA SER A 176 16.95 -26.13 -7.40
C SER A 176 17.34 -24.66 -7.44
N ASP A 177 18.38 -24.33 -8.22
CA ASP A 177 18.77 -22.94 -8.49
C ASP A 177 17.99 -22.40 -9.70
N GLU A 178 16.85 -21.77 -9.42
CA GLU A 178 16.06 -21.04 -10.40
C GLU A 178 16.36 -19.54 -10.30
N ARG A 179 16.58 -18.92 -11.46
CA ARG A 179 16.98 -17.51 -11.56
C ARG A 179 15.93 -16.72 -12.32
N LEU A 180 15.64 -15.53 -11.81
CA LEU A 180 14.83 -14.54 -12.50
C LEU A 180 15.58 -14.02 -13.75
N PRO A 181 14.89 -13.38 -14.72
CA PRO A 181 15.54 -12.88 -15.93
C PRO A 181 16.71 -11.91 -15.68
N THR A 182 16.71 -11.25 -14.53
CA THR A 182 17.75 -10.33 -14.05
C THR A 182 18.94 -11.05 -13.38
N GLY A 183 18.87 -12.37 -13.22
CA GLY A 183 19.97 -13.24 -12.80
C GLY A 183 20.02 -13.58 -11.30
N GLU A 184 19.26 -12.89 -10.47
CA GLU A 184 19.11 -13.19 -9.05
C GLU A 184 18.28 -14.46 -8.83
N ARG A 185 18.52 -15.11 -7.68
CA ARG A 185 17.83 -16.35 -7.31
C ARG A 185 16.38 -16.05 -6.94
N LEU A 186 15.46 -16.86 -7.45
CA LEU A 186 14.10 -16.94 -6.92
C LEU A 186 14.09 -17.93 -5.74
N SER A 187 13.96 -17.44 -4.51
CA SER A 187 13.78 -18.29 -3.34
C SER A 187 12.29 -18.64 -3.15
N ALA A 188 12.00 -19.68 -2.36
CA ALA A 188 10.63 -19.97 -1.93
C ALA A 188 10.01 -18.78 -1.15
N LEU A 189 10.79 -18.09 -0.31
CA LEU A 189 10.33 -16.91 0.43
C LEU A 189 9.93 -15.76 -0.51
N ARG A 190 10.75 -15.45 -1.53
CA ARG A 190 10.40 -14.47 -2.57
C ARG A 190 9.17 -14.89 -3.34
N PHE A 191 9.10 -16.13 -3.80
CA PHE A 191 7.95 -16.62 -4.55
C PHE A 191 6.64 -16.45 -3.76
N ARG A 192 6.66 -16.68 -2.44
CA ARG A 192 5.47 -16.55 -1.61
C ARG A 192 4.88 -15.13 -1.57
N THR A 193 5.65 -14.08 -1.89
CA THR A 193 5.15 -12.69 -1.87
C THR A 193 4.20 -12.35 -3.02
N ILE A 194 4.06 -13.23 -4.03
CA ILE A 194 3.00 -13.09 -5.06
C ILE A 194 1.59 -13.09 -4.45
N GLY A 195 1.45 -13.53 -3.20
CA GLY A 195 0.20 -13.49 -2.44
C GLY A 195 -0.37 -12.08 -2.23
N ILE A 196 0.38 -11.01 -2.53
CA ILE A 196 -0.18 -9.65 -2.62
C ILE A 196 -1.38 -9.57 -3.58
N GLU A 197 -1.44 -10.45 -4.59
CA GLU A 197 -2.59 -10.54 -5.49
C GLU A 197 -3.88 -10.94 -4.77
N LEU A 198 -3.82 -11.68 -3.66
CA LEU A 198 -5.03 -12.10 -2.91
C LEU A 198 -5.87 -10.91 -2.40
N GLY A 199 -5.27 -9.73 -2.28
CA GLY A 199 -5.93 -8.47 -1.90
C GLY A 199 -6.44 -7.64 -3.09
N ARG A 200 -6.44 -8.19 -4.30
CA ARG A 200 -6.91 -7.53 -5.53
C ARG A 200 -8.16 -8.18 -6.09
N GLY A 201 -9.00 -7.43 -6.81
CA GLY A 201 -10.29 -7.90 -7.32
C GLY A 201 -10.16 -9.11 -8.23
N THR A 202 -9.28 -9.05 -9.23
CA THR A 202 -8.97 -10.15 -10.16
C THR A 202 -7.80 -11.04 -9.72
N GLY A 203 -7.38 -10.91 -8.46
CA GLY A 203 -6.16 -11.53 -7.97
C GLY A 203 -6.19 -13.06 -7.94
N PHE A 204 -7.36 -13.65 -7.69
CA PHE A 204 -7.52 -15.11 -7.66
C PHE A 204 -7.31 -15.70 -9.05
N ASP A 205 -7.97 -15.16 -10.07
CA ASP A 205 -7.79 -15.57 -11.46
C ASP A 205 -6.35 -15.33 -11.93
N SER A 206 -5.75 -14.17 -11.58
CA SER A 206 -4.36 -13.90 -11.93
C SER A 206 -3.39 -14.91 -11.33
N LEU A 207 -3.60 -15.33 -10.08
CA LEU A 207 -2.76 -16.36 -9.45
C LEU A 207 -3.02 -17.73 -10.06
N ALA A 208 -4.28 -18.08 -10.32
CA ALA A 208 -4.62 -19.33 -10.97
C ALA A 208 -3.91 -19.43 -12.34
N TYR A 209 -4.07 -18.47 -13.23
CA TYR A 209 -3.41 -18.50 -14.55
C TYR A 209 -1.89 -18.60 -14.46
N LEU A 210 -1.26 -17.93 -13.50
CA LEU A 210 0.18 -18.04 -13.28
C LEU A 210 0.61 -19.46 -12.86
N LEU A 211 -0.24 -20.17 -12.10
CA LEU A 211 0.08 -21.46 -11.50
C LEU A 211 -0.32 -22.68 -12.36
N GLU A 212 -1.03 -22.53 -13.47
CA GLU A 212 -1.55 -23.68 -14.25
C GLU A 212 -0.44 -24.62 -14.75
N GLU A 213 0.61 -24.09 -15.35
CA GLU A 213 1.69 -24.88 -15.95
C GLU A 213 3.08 -24.22 -15.78
N PRO A 214 3.60 -24.05 -14.55
CA PRO A 214 4.88 -23.38 -14.28
C PRO A 214 6.13 -24.13 -14.74
N PHE A 215 6.05 -25.44 -15.00
CA PHE A 215 7.21 -26.29 -15.23
C PHE A 215 7.39 -26.68 -16.71
N ARG A 216 8.64 -26.93 -17.07
CA ARG A 216 9.07 -27.58 -18.31
C ARG A 216 10.13 -28.65 -18.00
N THR A 217 10.41 -29.50 -18.98
CA THR A 217 11.55 -30.42 -18.92
C THR A 217 12.66 -29.90 -19.82
N GLU A 218 13.86 -29.75 -19.27
CA GLU A 218 15.06 -29.30 -19.97
C GLU A 218 16.18 -30.29 -19.69
N ALA A 219 16.72 -30.91 -20.74
CA ALA A 219 17.74 -31.97 -20.63
C ALA A 219 17.39 -33.13 -19.66
N GLY A 220 16.10 -33.41 -19.45
CA GLY A 220 15.62 -34.42 -18.50
C GLY A 220 15.41 -33.92 -17.08
N GLU A 221 15.76 -32.67 -16.79
CA GLU A 221 15.53 -32.02 -15.50
C GLU A 221 14.26 -31.18 -15.53
N LYS A 222 13.53 -31.17 -14.41
CA LYS A 222 12.37 -30.30 -14.22
C LYS A 222 12.86 -28.88 -13.94
N ARG A 223 12.38 -27.90 -14.71
CA ARG A 223 12.74 -26.48 -14.58
C ARG A 223 11.49 -25.61 -14.61
N LEU A 224 11.56 -24.42 -14.02
CA LEU A 224 10.53 -23.40 -14.23
C LEU A 224 10.61 -22.85 -15.66
N ARG A 225 9.45 -22.54 -16.24
CA ARG A 225 9.39 -21.91 -17.56
C ARG A 225 9.89 -20.47 -17.52
N GLY A 226 10.39 -20.00 -18.65
CA GLY A 226 10.96 -18.65 -18.76
C GLY A 226 9.91 -17.54 -18.65
N ASP A 227 8.71 -17.78 -19.17
CA ASP A 227 7.58 -16.86 -19.05
C ASP A 227 7.03 -16.80 -17.61
N PHE A 228 6.96 -17.95 -16.92
CA PHE A 228 6.65 -18.00 -15.49
C PHE A 228 7.68 -17.19 -14.66
N LEU A 229 8.97 -17.39 -14.90
CA LEU A 229 10.04 -16.66 -14.21
C LEU A 229 9.98 -15.15 -14.50
N ALA A 230 9.62 -14.76 -15.72
CA ALA A 230 9.46 -13.35 -16.08
C ALA A 230 8.27 -12.70 -15.35
N ASP A 231 7.12 -13.38 -15.31
CA ASP A 231 5.93 -12.88 -14.60
C ASP A 231 6.17 -12.81 -13.09
N VAL A 232 6.67 -13.88 -12.46
CA VAL A 232 7.02 -13.87 -11.04
C VAL A 232 8.06 -12.78 -10.74
N GLY A 233 9.08 -12.63 -11.58
CA GLY A 233 10.10 -11.59 -11.42
C GLY A 233 9.50 -10.17 -11.36
N GLN A 234 8.53 -9.87 -12.24
CA GLN A 234 7.84 -8.57 -12.20
C GLN A 234 7.02 -8.36 -10.93
N ARG A 235 6.45 -9.43 -10.36
CA ARG A 235 5.61 -9.34 -9.16
C ARG A 235 6.40 -9.18 -7.86
N VAL A 236 7.57 -9.82 -7.78
CA VAL A 236 8.35 -9.89 -6.53
C VAL A 236 9.45 -8.83 -6.44
N SER A 237 9.77 -8.16 -7.55
CA SER A 237 10.85 -7.16 -7.59
C SER A 237 10.43 -5.82 -7.00
N PHE A 238 11.34 -5.22 -6.22
CA PHE A 238 11.19 -3.84 -5.73
C PHE A 238 11.94 -2.81 -6.58
N ALA A 239 12.52 -3.18 -7.72
CA ALA A 239 13.34 -2.29 -8.55
C ALA A 239 12.63 -0.98 -8.94
N ASP A 240 11.32 -1.05 -9.22
CA ASP A 240 10.53 0.12 -9.61
C ASP A 240 10.22 1.05 -8.43
N ALA A 241 10.14 0.51 -7.21
CA ALA A 241 9.71 1.23 -6.01
C ALA A 241 10.40 0.72 -4.74
N PRO A 242 11.74 0.86 -4.60
CA PRO A 242 12.47 0.32 -3.44
C PRO A 242 12.09 1.01 -2.13
N LEU A 243 11.69 2.28 -2.20
CA LEU A 243 11.16 3.00 -1.03
C LEU A 243 9.95 2.33 -0.41
N TYR A 244 9.07 1.74 -1.22
CA TYR A 244 7.87 1.08 -0.69
C TYR A 244 8.26 0.06 0.38
N ALA A 245 9.26 -0.80 0.10
CA ALA A 245 9.79 -1.73 1.09
C ALA A 245 10.54 -1.00 2.23
N ALA A 246 11.43 -0.07 1.89
CA ALA A 246 12.32 0.58 2.86
C ALA A 246 11.58 1.33 3.98
N ILE A 247 10.41 1.91 3.69
CA ILE A 247 9.62 2.68 4.67
C ILE A 247 8.27 2.06 5.00
N HIS A 248 7.96 0.87 4.49
CA HIS A 248 6.64 0.22 4.60
C HIS A 248 6.10 0.25 6.03
N GLU A 249 6.87 -0.33 6.98
CA GLU A 249 6.40 -0.52 8.35
C GLU A 249 6.43 0.77 9.17
N SER A 250 7.25 1.75 8.78
CA SER A 250 7.41 3.02 9.51
C SER A 250 6.12 3.81 9.65
N ILE A 251 5.16 3.60 8.74
CA ILE A 251 3.86 4.27 8.75
C ILE A 251 3.02 3.88 9.97
N TYR A 252 3.30 2.74 10.60
CA TYR A 252 2.66 2.25 11.81
C TYR A 252 3.41 2.63 13.10
N GLY A 253 4.61 3.19 12.98
CA GLY A 253 5.45 3.51 14.14
C GLY A 253 4.74 4.45 15.13
N GLY A 254 4.79 4.13 16.42
CA GLY A 254 4.15 4.91 17.48
C GLY A 254 2.64 4.70 17.63
N ALA A 255 1.96 4.05 16.68
CA ALA A 255 0.55 3.71 16.81
C ALA A 255 0.33 2.71 17.97
N GLY A 256 -0.81 2.80 18.66
CA GLY A 256 -1.12 1.97 19.84
C GLY A 256 -0.10 2.03 20.98
N GLY A 257 0.78 3.04 21.02
CA GLY A 257 1.86 3.14 22.00
C GLY A 257 3.08 2.27 21.69
N GLN A 258 3.11 1.57 20.55
CA GLN A 258 4.26 0.79 20.10
C GLN A 258 5.28 1.72 19.42
N ALA A 259 6.24 2.23 20.20
CA ALA A 259 7.21 3.22 19.73
C ALA A 259 8.01 2.76 18.49
N ALA A 260 8.50 1.51 18.49
CA ALA A 260 9.27 0.92 17.39
C ALA A 260 8.59 -0.34 16.87
N THR A 261 8.60 -0.52 15.54
CA THR A 261 7.92 -1.65 14.89
C THR A 261 8.72 -2.95 14.97
N ASN A 262 10.05 -2.85 14.97
CA ASN A 262 11.03 -3.93 15.14
C ASN A 262 10.88 -5.11 14.16
N TRP A 263 10.39 -4.89 12.94
CA TRP A 263 9.97 -5.95 12.01
C TRP A 263 8.74 -6.72 12.51
N ALA A 264 7.68 -5.98 12.86
CA ALA A 264 6.44 -6.53 13.38
C ALA A 264 5.85 -7.59 12.43
N ALA A 265 5.82 -7.32 11.13
CA ALA A 265 5.34 -8.27 10.13
C ALA A 265 6.10 -9.59 10.19
N HIS A 266 7.43 -9.52 10.30
CA HIS A 266 8.30 -10.70 10.37
C HIS A 266 8.10 -11.49 11.67
N ARG A 267 8.05 -10.82 12.82
CA ARG A 267 7.86 -11.50 14.11
C ARG A 267 6.47 -12.13 14.20
N VAL A 268 5.44 -11.40 13.80
CA VAL A 268 4.05 -11.87 13.85
C VAL A 268 3.79 -12.99 12.86
N ARG A 269 4.46 -13.00 11.69
CA ARG A 269 4.37 -14.09 10.72
C ARG A 269 4.59 -15.46 11.37
N GLU A 270 5.56 -15.57 12.27
CA GLU A 270 5.92 -16.83 12.95
C GLU A 270 4.85 -17.31 13.94
N GLU A 271 3.88 -16.46 14.32
CA GLU A 271 2.72 -16.87 15.13
C GLU A 271 1.71 -17.69 14.30
N PHE A 272 1.83 -17.69 12.97
CA PHE A 272 0.94 -18.40 12.04
C PHE A 272 1.71 -19.50 11.31
N PRO A 273 1.55 -20.78 11.70
CA PRO A 273 2.33 -21.90 11.13
C PRO A 273 2.25 -22.01 9.61
N GLU A 274 1.13 -21.61 9.01
CA GLU A 274 0.96 -21.64 7.56
C GLU A 274 1.83 -20.60 6.84
N PHE A 275 2.12 -19.46 7.49
CA PHE A 275 2.92 -18.36 6.94
C PHE A 275 4.35 -18.30 7.49
N ALA A 276 4.68 -19.03 8.55
CA ALA A 276 6.02 -19.15 9.11
C ALA A 276 7.07 -19.58 8.07
N GLU A 277 8.35 -19.55 8.43
CA GLU A 277 9.45 -19.93 7.52
C GLU A 277 9.25 -21.32 6.89
N GLY A 278 8.82 -22.30 7.67
CA GLY A 278 8.49 -23.66 7.20
C GLY A 278 7.09 -23.82 6.59
N GLY A 279 6.31 -22.76 6.52
CA GLY A 279 4.96 -22.75 5.94
C GLY A 279 4.99 -22.56 4.41
N THR A 280 3.92 -22.98 3.74
CA THR A 280 3.81 -22.92 2.28
C THR A 280 2.82 -21.87 1.77
N TRP A 281 2.14 -21.16 2.67
CA TRP A 281 1.13 -20.19 2.25
C TRP A 281 1.78 -18.90 1.76
N LEU A 282 1.07 -18.25 0.84
CA LEU A 282 1.53 -17.03 0.20
C LEU A 282 1.41 -15.86 1.19
N THR A 283 2.33 -14.92 1.16
CA THR A 283 2.28 -13.72 1.98
C THR A 283 1.73 -12.54 1.18
N GLY A 284 1.09 -11.59 1.87
CA GLY A 284 0.57 -10.35 1.27
C GLY A 284 1.65 -9.28 1.08
N GLU A 285 1.27 -8.03 1.35
CA GLU A 285 2.13 -6.84 1.20
C GLU A 285 3.24 -6.68 2.26
N HIS A 286 3.31 -7.61 3.20
CA HIS A 286 4.24 -7.64 4.31
C HIS A 286 5.70 -7.50 3.84
N ILE A 287 6.46 -6.68 4.57
CA ILE A 287 7.90 -6.52 4.34
C ILE A 287 8.67 -7.17 5.50
N PHE A 288 9.66 -7.96 5.14
CA PHE A 288 10.48 -8.78 5.99
C PHE A 288 11.96 -8.40 5.83
N PRO A 289 12.80 -8.59 6.87
CA PRO A 289 14.21 -8.22 6.82
C PRO A 289 14.97 -8.93 5.69
N TRP A 290 14.69 -10.21 5.45
CA TRP A 290 15.37 -11.01 4.41
C TRP A 290 15.15 -10.48 2.98
N GLN A 291 14.12 -9.66 2.72
CA GLN A 291 13.94 -9.05 1.39
C GLN A 291 15.08 -8.07 1.06
N PHE A 292 15.68 -7.46 2.08
CA PHE A 292 16.84 -6.57 1.92
C PHE A 292 18.14 -7.33 1.67
N ASP A 293 18.17 -8.64 1.85
CA ASP A 293 19.29 -9.53 1.50
C ASP A 293 19.08 -10.15 0.12
N GLU A 294 17.85 -10.53 -0.22
CA GLU A 294 17.57 -11.29 -1.43
C GLU A 294 17.22 -10.43 -2.64
N ASP A 295 16.69 -9.21 -2.48
CA ASP A 295 16.39 -8.31 -3.59
C ASP A 295 17.54 -7.31 -3.82
N PRO A 296 18.23 -7.36 -4.98
CA PRO A 296 19.31 -6.43 -5.27
C PRO A 296 18.88 -4.96 -5.21
N ALA A 297 17.62 -4.64 -5.50
CA ALA A 297 17.11 -3.26 -5.43
C ALA A 297 17.05 -2.72 -3.99
N LEU A 298 17.06 -3.61 -2.99
CA LEU A 298 16.94 -3.27 -1.58
C LEU A 298 18.26 -3.31 -0.81
N HIS A 299 19.33 -3.89 -1.37
CA HIS A 299 20.65 -3.98 -0.71
C HIS A 299 21.16 -2.62 -0.22
N ALA A 300 20.97 -1.58 -1.03
CA ALA A 300 21.35 -0.20 -0.71
C ALA A 300 20.58 0.39 0.49
N PHE A 301 19.47 -0.22 0.89
CA PHE A 301 18.61 0.23 1.99
C PHE A 301 18.72 -0.65 3.24
N ALA A 302 19.47 -1.76 3.21
CA ALA A 302 19.46 -2.77 4.29
C ALA A 302 19.74 -2.18 5.68
N ASP A 303 20.86 -1.46 5.83
CA ASP A 303 21.23 -0.82 7.11
C ASP A 303 20.18 0.20 7.56
N ALA A 304 19.65 0.98 6.61
CA ALA A 304 18.65 2.01 6.84
C ALA A 304 17.34 1.40 7.34
N ALA A 305 16.88 0.33 6.69
CA ALA A 305 15.64 -0.35 7.02
C ALA A 305 15.74 -1.04 8.39
N HIS A 306 16.87 -1.68 8.69
CA HIS A 306 17.11 -2.22 10.03
C HIS A 306 17.16 -1.12 11.11
N GLY A 307 17.80 0.02 10.82
CA GLY A 307 17.79 1.18 11.71
C GLY A 307 16.39 1.74 11.92
N LEU A 308 15.61 1.86 10.84
CA LEU A 308 14.25 2.40 10.85
C LEU A 308 13.29 1.51 11.63
N ALA A 309 13.41 0.19 11.50
CA ALA A 309 12.62 -0.77 12.28
C ALA A 309 12.83 -0.60 13.81
N ARG A 310 14.02 -0.18 14.24
CA ARG A 310 14.35 0.09 15.65
C ARG A 310 14.07 1.54 16.06
N HIS A 311 13.73 2.42 15.12
CA HIS A 311 13.49 3.82 15.40
C HIS A 311 12.23 3.98 16.24
N GLU A 312 12.32 4.82 17.27
CA GLU A 312 11.18 5.14 18.12
C GLU A 312 10.41 6.32 17.55
N PHE A 313 9.15 6.11 17.24
CA PHE A 313 8.25 7.10 16.69
C PHE A 313 7.24 7.58 17.72
N SER A 314 6.92 8.87 17.65
CA SER A 314 5.71 9.39 18.29
C SER A 314 4.46 8.91 17.54
N PRO A 315 3.30 8.78 18.25
CA PRO A 315 2.03 8.44 17.63
C PRO A 315 1.73 9.34 16.43
N PRO A 316 1.30 8.75 15.29
CA PRO A 316 1.12 9.51 14.06
C PRO A 316 -0.17 10.34 14.02
N TYR A 317 -1.12 10.08 14.93
CA TYR A 317 -2.43 10.71 14.95
C TYR A 317 -2.84 11.07 16.39
N ALA A 318 -3.47 12.23 16.55
CA ALA A 318 -4.24 12.63 17.71
C ALA A 318 -5.62 13.11 17.21
N LEU A 319 -6.61 12.21 17.21
CA LEU A 319 -7.91 12.46 16.61
C LEU A 319 -8.80 13.33 17.53
N GLY A 320 -9.55 14.22 16.90
CA GLY A 320 -10.52 15.11 17.53
C GLY A 320 -11.74 15.30 16.64
N GLU A 321 -12.41 16.45 16.74
CA GLU A 321 -13.48 16.80 15.81
C GLU A 321 -12.90 17.00 14.40
N VAL A 322 -13.54 16.39 13.41
CA VAL A 322 -13.13 16.43 12.00
C VAL A 322 -14.29 16.93 11.12
N PRO A 323 -14.00 17.58 9.99
CA PRO A 323 -15.01 17.92 8.99
C PRO A 323 -15.71 16.68 8.43
N THR A 324 -16.79 16.89 7.68
CA THR A 324 -17.52 15.81 7.02
C THR A 324 -16.59 15.00 6.11
N THR A 325 -16.55 13.70 6.32
CA THR A 325 -15.72 12.77 5.57
C THR A 325 -16.54 11.61 5.04
N ALA A 326 -16.11 11.04 3.91
CA ALA A 326 -16.72 9.84 3.34
C ALA A 326 -15.64 8.79 3.09
N ALA A 327 -15.98 7.52 3.29
CA ALA A 327 -15.00 6.44 3.17
C ALA A 327 -15.56 5.23 2.42
N ALA A 328 -14.83 4.72 1.43
CA ALA A 328 -15.05 3.40 0.87
C ALA A 328 -14.21 2.39 1.65
N ILE A 329 -14.88 1.44 2.32
CA ILE A 329 -14.27 0.41 3.16
C ILE A 329 -14.66 -0.96 2.61
N TYR A 330 -13.67 -1.82 2.37
CA TYR A 330 -13.90 -3.11 1.72
C TYR A 330 -13.93 -4.25 2.75
N VAL A 331 -14.92 -5.13 2.64
CA VAL A 331 -15.19 -6.20 3.63
C VAL A 331 -14.03 -7.19 3.73
N ASP A 332 -13.46 -7.56 2.57
CA ASP A 332 -12.44 -8.59 2.43
C ASP A 332 -11.01 -8.02 2.30
N ASP A 333 -10.80 -6.74 2.61
CA ASP A 333 -9.49 -6.11 2.52
C ASP A 333 -8.51 -6.78 3.50
N ILE A 334 -7.45 -7.37 2.94
CA ILE A 334 -6.42 -8.08 3.71
C ILE A 334 -5.29 -7.16 4.20
N PHE A 335 -5.25 -5.93 3.70
CA PHE A 335 -4.21 -4.92 3.95
C PHE A 335 -4.69 -3.90 4.99
N VAL A 336 -5.94 -3.47 4.85
CA VAL A 336 -6.60 -2.51 5.74
C VAL A 336 -7.89 -3.13 6.27
N PRO A 337 -7.83 -3.94 7.35
CA PRO A 337 -8.97 -4.71 7.82
C PRO A 337 -10.20 -3.84 8.14
N LEU A 338 -11.38 -4.35 7.77
CA LEU A 338 -12.68 -3.69 8.01
C LEU A 338 -12.86 -3.28 9.47
N GLU A 339 -12.58 -4.20 10.40
CA GLU A 339 -12.82 -4.00 11.83
C GLU A 339 -11.94 -2.88 12.40
N GLU A 340 -10.68 -2.81 11.95
CA GLU A 340 -9.75 -1.74 12.32
C GLU A 340 -10.17 -0.40 11.72
N SER A 341 -10.62 -0.40 10.47
CA SER A 341 -11.15 0.79 9.79
C SER A 341 -12.36 1.36 10.51
N LEU A 342 -13.32 0.52 10.90
CA LEU A 342 -14.53 0.94 11.62
C LEU A 342 -14.22 1.43 13.03
N ALA A 343 -13.27 0.80 13.72
CA ALA A 343 -12.82 1.26 15.03
C ALA A 343 -12.26 2.69 14.97
N THR A 344 -11.39 2.97 13.99
CA THR A 344 -10.86 4.32 13.77
C THR A 344 -11.93 5.30 13.28
N ALA A 345 -12.82 4.87 12.38
CA ALA A 345 -13.92 5.70 11.89
C ALA A 345 -14.84 6.17 13.02
N ALA A 346 -15.05 5.38 14.07
CA ALA A 346 -15.82 5.79 15.24
C ALA A 346 -15.20 6.98 16.02
N HIS A 347 -13.91 7.26 15.81
CA HIS A 347 -13.23 8.45 16.35
C HIS A 347 -13.27 9.66 15.39
N LEU A 348 -13.74 9.48 14.15
CA LEU A 348 -13.86 10.50 13.12
C LEU A 348 -15.34 10.90 13.03
N GLY A 349 -15.77 11.82 13.90
CA GLY A 349 -17.18 12.07 14.24
C GLY A 349 -18.19 12.07 13.09
N ASP A 350 -17.94 12.83 12.00
CA ASP A 350 -18.83 12.90 10.82
C ASP A 350 -18.27 12.11 9.62
N LEU A 351 -17.71 10.93 9.88
CA LEU A 351 -17.32 9.99 8.84
C LEU A 351 -18.48 9.11 8.38
N ARG A 352 -18.69 9.09 7.06
CA ARG A 352 -19.77 8.36 6.38
C ARG A 352 -19.20 7.14 5.66
N PRO A 353 -19.28 5.94 6.25
CA PRO A 353 -18.71 4.75 5.64
C PRO A 353 -19.67 4.17 4.59
N TRP A 354 -19.13 3.83 3.43
CA TRP A 354 -19.72 2.91 2.48
C TRP A 354 -18.95 1.59 2.53
N ILE A 355 -19.52 0.65 3.25
CA ILE A 355 -18.98 -0.71 3.42
C ILE A 355 -19.49 -1.56 2.26
N ASN A 356 -18.58 -2.17 1.49
CA ASN A 356 -18.95 -3.01 0.36
C ASN A 356 -17.98 -4.19 0.16
N ASN A 357 -18.44 -5.20 -0.56
CA ASN A 357 -17.68 -6.41 -0.91
C ASN A 357 -17.53 -6.58 -2.44
N GLU A 358 -17.93 -5.57 -3.22
CA GLU A 358 -17.82 -5.57 -4.68
C GLU A 358 -16.36 -5.38 -5.10
N PHE A 359 -15.64 -4.51 -4.39
CA PHE A 359 -14.25 -4.20 -4.67
C PHE A 359 -13.30 -4.81 -3.64
N GLN A 360 -12.04 -4.91 -4.04
CA GLN A 360 -10.92 -5.18 -3.14
C GLN A 360 -10.07 -3.92 -2.99
N HIS A 361 -8.90 -4.03 -2.35
CA HIS A 361 -8.06 -2.88 -2.03
C HIS A 361 -7.72 -2.00 -3.24
N ASN A 362 -7.60 -2.59 -4.43
CA ASN A 362 -7.33 -1.89 -5.69
C ASN A 362 -8.58 -1.30 -6.37
N GLY A 363 -9.74 -1.23 -5.71
CA GLY A 363 -11.03 -0.88 -6.31
C GLY A 363 -11.02 0.40 -7.13
N ILE A 364 -10.28 1.43 -6.72
CA ILE A 364 -10.19 2.69 -7.47
C ILE A 364 -9.54 2.56 -8.86
N ARG A 365 -8.77 1.49 -9.09
CA ARG A 365 -8.19 1.15 -10.40
C ARG A 365 -9.18 0.39 -11.28
N GLU A 366 -10.12 -0.32 -10.66
CA GLU A 366 -11.16 -1.09 -11.35
C GLU A 366 -12.32 -0.16 -11.75
N ASP A 367 -12.88 0.58 -10.80
CA ASP A 367 -13.94 1.56 -11.05
C ASP A 367 -13.90 2.75 -10.07
N GLY A 368 -12.86 3.57 -10.18
CA GLY A 368 -12.71 4.77 -9.36
C GLY A 368 -13.78 5.83 -9.60
N ALA A 369 -14.45 5.84 -10.76
CA ALA A 369 -15.51 6.81 -11.05
C ALA A 369 -16.77 6.51 -10.25
N THR A 370 -17.20 5.24 -10.20
CA THR A 370 -18.33 4.81 -9.38
C THR A 370 -18.04 5.01 -7.90
N ILE A 371 -16.84 4.63 -7.44
CA ILE A 371 -16.45 4.78 -6.04
C ILE A 371 -16.51 6.25 -5.61
N LEU A 372 -15.83 7.15 -6.34
CA LEU A 372 -15.83 8.57 -5.97
C LEU A 372 -17.20 9.22 -6.12
N GLY A 373 -17.99 8.82 -7.13
CA GLY A 373 -19.38 9.26 -7.26
C GLY A 373 -20.24 8.89 -6.06
N LYS A 374 -20.05 7.68 -5.50
CA LYS A 374 -20.72 7.27 -4.27
C LYS A 374 -20.25 8.06 -3.06
N LEU A 375 -18.96 8.35 -2.95
CA LEU A 375 -18.44 9.18 -1.85
C LEU A 375 -18.95 10.62 -1.92
N PHE A 376 -19.10 11.17 -3.12
CA PHE A 376 -19.75 12.48 -3.32
C PHE A 376 -21.20 12.47 -2.85
N SER A 377 -21.99 11.45 -3.21
CA SER A 377 -23.39 11.39 -2.74
C SER A 377 -23.47 11.31 -1.21
N LEU A 378 -22.56 10.57 -0.58
CA LEU A 378 -22.53 10.49 0.88
C LEU A 378 -22.24 11.83 1.53
N ILE A 379 -21.39 12.68 0.95
CA ILE A 379 -21.21 14.05 1.43
C ILE A 379 -22.47 14.88 1.14
N ASP A 380 -23.10 14.76 -0.03
CA ASP A 380 -24.24 15.60 -0.41
C ASP A 380 -25.54 15.34 0.38
N ASP A 381 -25.73 14.15 0.96
CA ASP A 381 -26.95 13.72 1.69
C ASP A 381 -27.16 14.45 3.05
N HIS A 382 -26.80 15.73 3.13
CA HIS A 382 -26.96 16.63 4.29
C HIS A 382 -28.35 17.27 4.40
#